data_AF-A0A1R1A6Y7-F1
#
_entry.id   AF-A0A1R1A6Y7-F1
#
_cell.length_a   1.000
_cell.length_b   1.000
_cell.length_c   1.000
_cell.angle_alpha   90.00
_cell.angle_beta   90.00
_cell.angle_gamma   90.00
#
_symmetry.space_group_name_H-M   'P 1'
#
loop_
_entity.id
_entity.type
_entity.pdbx_description
1 polymer ?
#
loop_
_entity_poly.entity_id
_entity_poly.type
_entity_poly.pdbx_seq_one_letter_code
_entity_poly.pdbx_strand_id
1 'polypeptide(L)' 'MEFQEINQKLKETREVLLTVLNGLSGEQLNRRHDSNSWSISQVCQHLYKTEELYVVAI' A
#
# COMPACT_ATOMS: atom_id res chain seq x y z
N MET A 1 -5.44 -24.44 -0.22
CA MET A 1 -4.12 -24.22 -0.85
C MET A 1 -4.02 -22.81 -1.45
N GLU A 2 -5.03 -22.31 -2.17
CA GLU A 2 -5.00 -20.97 -2.80
C GLU A 2 -4.93 -19.78 -1.82
N PHE A 3 -5.66 -19.80 -0.71
CA PHE A 3 -5.72 -18.64 0.22
C PHE A 3 -4.39 -18.36 0.95
N GLN A 4 -3.67 -19.41 1.35
CA GLN A 4 -2.35 -19.26 1.99
C GLN A 4 -1.32 -18.70 1.02
N GLU A 5 -1.37 -19.12 -0.25
CA GLU A 5 -0.52 -18.58 -1.31
C GLU A 5 -0.81 -17.11 -1.60
N ILE A 6 -2.09 -16.72 -1.65
CA ILE A 6 -2.51 -15.32 -1.83
C ILE A 6 -2.00 -14.46 -0.66
N ASN A 7 -2.17 -14.90 0.58
CA ASN A 7 -1.68 -14.17 1.75
C ASN A 7 -0.15 -14.03 1.77
N GLN A 8 0.57 -15.07 1.35
CA GLN A 8 2.02 -15.03 1.24
C GLN A 8 2.46 -14.01 0.20
N LYS A 9 1.86 -14.01 -1.00
CA LYS A 9 2.14 -13.02 -2.06
C LYS A 9 1.80 -11.60 -1.63
N LEU A 10 0.70 -11.41 -0.88
CA LEU A 10 0.32 -10.11 -0.34
C LEU A 10 1.36 -9.60 0.67
N LYS A 11 1.85 -10.47 1.54
CA LYS A 11 2.92 -10.15 2.50
C LYS A 11 4.20 -9.74 1.78
N GLU A 12 4.65 -10.51 0.80
CA GLU A 12 5.85 -10.20 -0.01
C GLU A 12 5.70 -8.87 -0.75
N THR A 13 4.53 -8.62 -1.33
CA THR A 13 4.22 -7.35 -2.00
C THR A 13 4.32 -6.17 -1.03
N ARG A 14 3.81 -6.33 0.21
CA ARG A 14 3.90 -5.30 1.26
C ARG A 14 5.35 -5.02 1.67
N GLU A 15 6.17 -6.06 1.80
CA GLU A 15 7.59 -5.92 2.16
C GLU A 15 8.38 -5.16 1.08
N VAL A 16 8.12 -5.46 -0.21
CA VAL A 16 8.72 -4.72 -1.33
C VAL A 16 8.27 -3.26 -1.32
N LEU A 17 6.98 -2.99 -1.14
CA LEU A 17 6.45 -1.63 -1.08
C LEU A 17 7.10 -0.84 0.07
N LEU A 18 7.17 -1.41 1.28
CA LEU A 18 7.79 -0.76 2.44
C LEU A 18 9.26 -0.45 2.19
N THR A 19 9.99 -1.34 1.53
CA THR A 19 11.41 -1.12 1.16
C THR A 19 11.56 0.11 0.26
N VAL A 20 10.68 0.27 -0.73
CA VAL A 20 10.67 1.46 -1.61
C VAL A 20 10.32 2.72 -0.82
N LEU A 21 9.29 2.66 0.04
CA LEU A 21 8.83 3.80 0.82
C LEU A 21 9.86 4.30 1.84
N ASN A 22 10.65 3.40 2.43
CA ASN A 22 11.70 3.75 3.40
C ASN A 22 12.80 4.65 2.80
N GLY A 23 12.93 4.69 1.47
CA GLY A 23 13.87 5.58 0.78
C GLY A 23 13.34 7.00 0.56
N LEU A 24 12.10 7.31 0.94
CA LEU A 24 11.45 8.59 0.67
C LEU A 24 11.31 9.43 1.94
N SER A 25 11.51 10.75 1.79
CA SER A 25 11.21 11.70 2.84
C SER A 25 9.70 11.93 3.00
N GLY A 26 9.29 12.45 4.15
CA GLY A 26 7.89 12.85 4.38
C GLY A 26 7.38 13.86 3.34
N GLU A 27 8.24 14.74 2.83
CA GLU A 27 7.86 15.67 1.76
C GLU A 27 7.60 14.93 0.44
N GLN A 28 8.47 14.00 0.06
CA GLN A 28 8.30 13.18 -1.15
C GLN A 28 7.04 12.32 -1.08
N LEU A 29 6.76 11.75 0.10
CA LEU A 29 5.58 10.93 0.36
C LEU A 29 4.26 11.72 0.24
N ASN A 30 4.27 12.99 0.67
CA ASN A 30 3.09 13.84 0.70
C ASN A 30 2.95 14.76 -0.53
N ARG A 31 3.94 14.81 -1.41
CA ARG A 31 3.89 15.60 -2.63
C ARG A 31 2.74 15.14 -3.53
N ARG A 32 1.98 16.12 -4.03
CA ARG A 32 0.95 15.92 -5.05
C ARG A 32 1.38 16.62 -6.33
N HIS A 33 1.16 15.99 -7.48
CA HIS A 33 1.47 16.58 -8.78
C HIS A 33 0.49 17.71 -9.12
N ASP A 34 -0.79 17.50 -8.80
CA ASP A 34 -1.88 18.46 -8.97
C ASP A 34 -3.01 18.20 -7.94
N SER A 35 -4.04 19.06 -7.93
CA SER A 35 -5.16 19.00 -6.99
C SER A 35 -6.06 17.77 -7.14
N ASN A 36 -5.96 17.04 -8.25
CA ASN A 36 -6.75 15.84 -8.55
C ASN A 36 -5.96 14.55 -8.34
N SER A 37 -4.63 14.62 -8.26
CA SER A 37 -3.74 13.50 -7.97
C SER A 37 -3.75 13.09 -6.49
N TRP A 38 -3.50 11.82 -6.20
CA TRP A 38 -3.18 11.37 -4.83
C TRP A 38 -1.67 11.44 -4.59
N SER A 39 -1.28 11.78 -3.36
CA SER A 39 0.10 11.59 -2.92
C SER A 39 0.41 10.10 -2.72
N ILE A 40 1.68 9.75 -2.59
CA ILE A 40 2.10 8.37 -2.30
C ILE A 40 1.47 7.90 -0.99
N SER A 41 1.47 8.74 0.05
CA SER A 41 0.83 8.43 1.34
C SER A 41 -0.68 8.15 1.21
N GLN A 42 -1.39 8.89 0.36
CA GLN A 42 -2.82 8.67 0.13
C GLN A 42 -3.07 7.35 -0.61
N VAL A 43 -2.23 7.01 -1.59
CA VAL A 43 -2.28 5.69 -2.27
C VAL A 43 -2.05 4.57 -1.25
N CYS A 44 -1.01 4.66 -0.42
CA CYS A 44 -0.74 3.65 0.61
C CYS A 44 -1.91 3.51 1.61
N GLN A 45 -2.52 4.63 2.01
CA GLN A 45 -3.71 4.61 2.87
C GLN A 45 -4.90 3.90 2.21
N HIS A 46 -5.13 4.14 0.92
CA HIS A 46 -6.18 3.47 0.16
C HIS A 46 -5.93 1.97 0.05
N LEU A 47 -4.70 1.56 -0.25
CA LEU A 47 -4.32 0.14 -0.29
C LEU A 47 -4.54 -0.55 1.06
N TYR A 48 -4.11 0.07 2.16
CA TYR A 48 -4.32 -0.47 3.50
C TYR A 48 -5.80 -0.66 3.84
N LYS A 49 -6.63 0.36 3.59
CA LYS A 49 -8.09 0.27 3.81
C LYS A 49 -8.74 -0.81 2.93
N THR A 50 -8.25 -0.96 1.70
CA THR A 50 -8.74 -1.98 0.78
C THR A 50 -8.42 -3.38 1.31
N GLU A 51 -7.18 -3.62 1.72
CA GLU A 51 -6.77 -4.89 2.35
C GLU A 51 -7.57 -5.17 3.63
N GLU A 52 -7.75 -4.19 4.51
CA GLU A 52 -8.53 -4.33 5.75
C GLU A 52 -9.99 -4.75 5.47
N LEU A 53 -10.64 -4.14 4.48
CA LEU A 53 -12.00 -4.50 4.08
C LEU A 53 -12.10 -5.93 3.54
N TYR A 54 -11.12 -6.36 2.75
CA TYR A 54 -11.12 -7.71 2.20
C TYR A 54 -10.71 -8.78 3.21
N VAL A 55 -9.95 -8.45 4.25
CA VAL A 55 -9.69 -9.35 5.38
C VAL A 55 -10.96 -9.65 6.18
N VAL A 56 -11.90 -8.70 6.27
CA VAL A 56 -13.19 -8.91 6.93
C VAL A 56 -14.20 -9.65 6.04
N ALA A 57 -14.02 -9.62 4.72
CA ALA A 57 -14.91 -10.23 3.75
C ALA A 57 -14.64 -11.72 3.47
N ILE A 58 -13.54 -12.28 4.00
CA ILE A 58 -13.11 -13.67 3.83
C ILE A 58 -13.12 -14.38 5.19
#